data_AF-A0A969MQJ4-F1
#
_entry.id   AF-A0A969MQJ4-F1
#
_cell.length_a   1.000
_cell.length_b   1.000
_cell.length_c   1.000
_cell.angle_alpha   90.00
_cell.angle_beta   90.00
_cell.angle_gamma   90.00
#
_symmetry.space_group_name_H-M   'P 1'
#
loop_
_entity.id
_entity.type
_entity.pdbx_description
1 polymer ?
#
loop_
_entity_poly.entity_id
_entity_poly.type
_entity_poly.pdbx_seq_one_letter_code
_entity_poly.pdbx_strand_id
1 'polypeptide(L)' 'MAKLQEFYLLRTKDVSGVSGVGLVARGVILSSHRVVMEWQMPYETLTVFDNIGQVQAIHGHGGSTKLVMGTPPKKLLEKK' A
#
# COMPACT_ATOMS: atom_id res chain seq x y z
N MET A 1 -18.21 -4.50 17.05
CA MET A 1 -16.99 -3.65 16.94
C MET A 1 -16.71 -3.42 15.47
N ALA A 2 -16.40 -2.19 15.05
CA ALA A 2 -16.07 -1.92 13.65
C ALA A 2 -14.75 -2.61 13.26
N LYS A 3 -14.73 -3.29 12.11
CA LYS A 3 -13.61 -4.13 11.67
C LYS A 3 -12.58 -3.27 10.91
N LEU A 4 -11.32 -3.34 11.32
CA LEU A 4 -10.21 -2.78 10.53
C LEU A 4 -10.04 -3.57 9.23
N GLN A 5 -9.80 -2.87 8.12
CA GLN A 5 -9.61 -3.50 6.82
C GLN A 5 -8.15 -3.36 6.38
N GLU A 6 -7.45 -4.48 6.24
CA GLU A 6 -6.08 -4.50 5.70
C GLU A 6 -6.09 -4.30 4.19
N PHE A 7 -5.02 -3.71 3.66
CA PHE A 7 -4.69 -3.71 2.23
C PHE A 7 -3.17 -3.75 2.03
N TYR A 8 -2.76 -3.99 0.79
CA TYR A 8 -1.38 -3.85 0.34
C TYR A 8 -1.29 -3.23 -1.05
N LEU A 9 -0.12 -2.67 -1.36
CA LEU A 9 0.20 -2.11 -2.67
C LEU A 9 1.15 -3.04 -3.43
N LEU A 10 0.73 -3.49 -4.61
CA LEU A 10 1.53 -4.26 -5.55
C LEU A 10 1.93 -3.38 -6.73
N ARG A 11 3.20 -2.99 -6.79
CA ARG A 11 3.76 -2.18 -7.87
C ARG A 11 4.35 -3.05 -8.96
N THR A 12 3.86 -2.91 -10.19
CA THR A 12 4.35 -3.65 -11.38
C THR A 12 5.42 -2.87 -12.14
N LYS A 13 5.41 -1.54 -12.04
CA LYS A 13 6.40 -0.66 -12.68
C LYS A 13 6.77 0.47 -11.72
N ASP A 14 8.06 0.66 -11.51
CA ASP A 14 8.57 1.83 -10.81
C ASP A 14 8.72 3.00 -11.80
N VAL A 15 7.81 3.95 -11.73
CA VAL A 15 7.81 5.13 -12.61
C VAL A 15 8.68 6.26 -12.08
N SER A 16 9.01 6.25 -10.77
CA SER A 16 9.87 7.27 -10.15
C SER A 16 11.35 6.85 -10.16
N GLY A 17 11.63 5.55 -10.26
CA GLY A 17 12.98 5.00 -10.11
C GLY A 17 13.49 5.00 -8.66
N VAL A 18 12.62 5.33 -7.70
CA VAL A 18 12.93 5.45 -6.27
C VAL A 18 12.19 4.40 -5.45
N SER A 19 11.02 3.98 -5.91
CA SER A 19 10.02 3.32 -5.06
C SER A 19 10.00 1.79 -5.17
N GLY A 20 10.74 1.22 -6.11
CA GLY A 20 10.83 -0.22 -6.33
C GLY A 20 9.58 -0.84 -6.95
N VAL A 21 9.63 -2.17 -7.11
CA VAL A 21 8.55 -3.02 -7.64
C VAL A 21 8.24 -4.15 -6.66
N GLY A 22 7.09 -4.78 -6.82
CA GLY A 22 6.61 -5.85 -5.93
C GLY A 22 5.69 -5.33 -4.83
N LEU A 23 5.77 -5.96 -3.66
CA LEU A 23 5.02 -5.55 -2.47
C LEU A 23 5.71 -4.33 -1.86
N VAL A 24 5.19 -3.14 -2.15
CA VAL A 24 5.86 -1.87 -1.78
C VAL A 24 5.28 -1.21 -0.54
N ALA A 25 4.05 -1.54 -0.15
CA ALA A 25 3.42 -1.00 1.04
C ALA A 25 2.33 -1.93 1.60
N ARG A 26 2.06 -1.79 2.89
CA ARG A 26 0.91 -2.39 3.59
C ARG A 26 0.20 -1.33 4.41
N GLY A 27 -1.09 -1.49 4.64
CA GLY A 27 -1.82 -0.54 5.47
C GLY A 27 -3.14 -1.08 5.98
N VAL A 28 -3.77 -0.27 6.82
CA VAL A 28 -5.09 -0.54 7.41
C VAL A 28 -6.00 0.67 7.25
N ILE A 29 -7.26 0.40 6.89
CA ILE A 29 -8.36 1.37 6.95
C ILE A 29 -8.97 1.26 8.34
N LEU A 30 -8.95 2.36 9.07
CA LEU A 30 -9.54 2.50 10.39
C LEU A 30 -11.06 2.64 10.28
N SER A 31 -11.77 2.42 11.39
CA SER A 31 -13.23 2.63 11.46
C SER A 31 -13.65 4.07 11.18
N SER A 32 -12.74 5.03 11.32
CA SER A 32 -12.91 6.44 10.94
C SER A 32 -12.74 6.71 9.44
N HIS A 33 -12.49 5.68 8.62
CA HIS A 33 -12.11 5.72 7.21
C HIS A 33 -10.70 6.25 6.92
N ARG A 34 -10.00 6.80 7.92
CA ARG A 34 -8.59 7.15 7.80
C ARG A 34 -7.74 5.92 7.55
N VAL A 35 -6.61 6.11 6.89
CA VAL A 35 -5.67 5.05 6.54
C VAL A 35 -4.35 5.28 7.24
N VAL A 36 -3.79 4.21 7.81
CA VAL A 36 -2.38 4.15 8.22
C VAL A 36 -1.68 3.20 7.27
N MET A 37 -0.63 3.66 6.60
CA MET A 37 0.13 2.87 5.63
C MET A 37 1.61 2.93 5.95
N GLU A 38 2.24 1.76 5.95
CA GLU A 38 3.68 1.58 5.97
C GLU A 38 4.16 1.34 4.53
N TRP A 39 4.96 2.27 4.01
CA TRP A 39 5.77 2.03 2.82
C TRP A 39 7.00 1.22 3.24
N GLN A 40 7.33 0.15 2.51
CA GLN A 40 8.25 -0.87 2.99
C GLN A 40 9.60 -0.90 2.25
N MET A 41 9.73 -0.23 1.09
CA MET A 41 10.91 -0.36 0.23
C MET A 41 11.08 0.83 -0.72
N PRO A 42 12.30 1.32 -1.00
CA PRO A 42 13.55 1.08 -0.28
C PRO A 42 13.67 1.97 0.97
N TYR A 43 12.84 3.02 1.09
CA TYR A 43 12.82 3.92 2.23
C TYR A 43 11.54 3.70 3.02
N GLU A 44 11.68 3.12 4.20
CA GLU A 44 10.55 2.82 5.06
C GLU A 44 9.94 4.11 5.62
N THR A 45 8.62 4.26 5.47
CA THR A 45 7.89 5.42 6.00
C THR A 45 6.52 4.99 6.51
N LEU A 46 6.02 5.69 7.53
CA LEU A 46 4.65 5.55 8.02
C LEU A 46 3.89 6.82 7.66
N THR A 47 2.74 6.68 7.00
CA THR A 47 1.93 7.81 6.55
C THR A 47 0.46 7.61 6.91
N VAL A 48 -0.20 8.71 7.29
CA VAL A 48 -1.64 8.74 7.55
C VAL A 48 -2.33 9.49 6.41
N PHE A 49 -3.42 8.92 5.90
CA PHE A 49 -4.29 9.54 4.90
C PHE A 49 -5.71 9.68 5.43
N ASP A 50 -6.46 10.64 4.90
CA ASP A 50 -7.85 10.85 5.30
C ASP A 50 -8.77 9.72 4.81
N ASN A 51 -8.42 9.08 3.69
CA ASN A 51 -9.14 7.95 3.14
C ASN A 51 -8.30 7.15 2.13
N ILE A 52 -8.79 5.96 1.77
CA ILE A 52 -8.15 5.05 0.81
C ILE A 52 -8.02 5.63 -0.61
N GLY A 53 -8.90 6.58 -0.98
CA GLY A 53 -8.86 7.27 -2.26
C GLY A 53 -7.60 8.13 -2.42
N GLN A 54 -7.11 8.76 -1.35
CA GLN A 54 -5.84 9.50 -1.38
C GLN A 54 -4.65 8.58 -1.65
N VAL A 55 -4.62 7.38 -1.05
CA VAL A 55 -3.59 6.38 -1.33
C VAL A 55 -3.57 6.01 -2.81
N GLN A 56 -4.74 5.74 -3.40
CA GLN A 56 -4.84 5.39 -4.81
C GLN A 56 -4.49 6.56 -5.75
N ALA A 57 -4.90 7.79 -5.42
CA ALA A 57 -4.59 8.98 -6.20
C ALA A 57 -3.08 9.27 -6.24
N ILE A 58 -2.39 9.16 -5.10
CA ILE A 58 -0.96 9.46 -4.98
C ILE A 58 -0.10 8.31 -5.51
N HIS A 59 -0.43 7.07 -5.16
CA HIS A 59 0.44 5.92 -5.42
C HIS A 59 0.01 5.04 -6.61
N GLY A 60 -1.19 5.22 -7.16
CA GLY A 60 -1.71 4.34 -8.22
C GLY A 60 -0.97 4.42 -9.56
N HIS A 61 -0.36 5.58 -9.87
CA HIS A 61 0.45 5.84 -11.07
C HIS A 61 -0.10 5.19 -12.36
N GLY A 62 -1.34 5.53 -12.72
CA GLY A 62 -1.98 5.04 -13.95
C GLY A 62 -2.14 3.51 -14.02
N GLY A 63 -2.23 2.83 -12.86
CA GLY A 63 -2.33 1.37 -12.78
C GLY A 63 -0.99 0.65 -12.63
N SER A 64 0.13 1.38 -12.57
CA SER A 64 1.46 0.81 -12.25
C SER A 64 1.56 0.30 -10.82
N THR A 65 0.64 0.74 -9.95
CA THR A 65 0.44 0.17 -8.61
C THR A 65 -1.00 -0.20 -8.40
N LYS A 66 -1.21 -1.44 -7.96
CA LYS A 66 -2.52 -1.96 -7.60
C LYS A 66 -2.68 -1.95 -6.10
N LEU A 67 -3.78 -1.38 -5.64
CA LEU A 67 -4.26 -1.51 -4.29
C LEU A 67 -5.09 -2.79 -4.18
N VAL A 68 -4.73 -3.67 -3.26
CA VAL A 68 -5.40 -4.95 -3.05
C VAL A 68 -5.85 -5.06 -1.60
N MET A 69 -7.14 -5.30 -1.39
CA MET A 69 -7.70 -5.49 -0.06
C MET A 69 -7.32 -6.87 0.50
N GLY A 70 -7.04 -6.93 1.80
CA GLY A 70 -6.68 -8.12 2.55
C GLY A 70 -5.18 -8.26 2.82
N THR A 71 -4.82 -9.42 3.38
CA THR A 71 -3.43 -9.76 3.70
C THR A 71 -2.70 -10.22 2.45
N PRO A 72 -1.47 -9.74 2.18
CA PRO A 72 -0.68 -10.21 1.06
C PRO A 72 -0.38 -11.72 1.17
N PRO A 73 -0.47 -12.49 0.07
CA PRO A 73 -0.12 -13.90 0.08
C PRO A 73 1.37 -14.11 0.40
N LYS A 74 1.69 -15.19 1.15
CA LYS A 74 3.06 -15.50 1.63
C LYS A 74 4.16 -15.37 0.58
N LYS A 75 3.89 -15.82 -0.66
CA LYS A 75 4.83 -15.72 -1.79
C LYS A 75 5.31 -14.30 -2.11
N LEU A 76 4.58 -13.26 -1.70
CA LEU A 76 4.96 -11.85 -1.87
C LEU A 76 5.81 -11.34 -0.71
N LEU A 77 5.76 -11.99 0.45
CA LEU A 77 6.54 -11.63 1.65
C LEU A 77 7.96 -12.21 1.58
N GLU A 78 8.15 -13.31 0.85
CA GLU A 78 9.43 -14.04 0.73
C GLU A 78 10.43 -13.40 -0.25
N LYS A 79 10.02 -12.38 -1.02
CA LYS A 79 10.84 -11.75 -2.07
C LYS A 79 11.53 -10.44 -1.64
N LYS A 80 11.91 -10.30 -0.36
CA LYS A 80 12.71 -9.14 0.08
C LYS A 80 14.14 -9.23 -0.44
#